data_AF-A0A2E2Q2Q6-F1
#
_entry.id   AF-A0A2E2Q2Q6-F1
#
_cell.length_a   1.000
_cell.length_b   1.000
_cell.length_c   1.000
_cell.angle_alpha   90.00
_cell.angle_beta   90.00
_cell.angle_gamma   90.00
#
_symmetry.space_group_name_H-M   'P 1'
#
loop_
_entity.id
_entity.type
_entity.pdbx_description
1 polymer ?
#
loop_
_entity_poly.entity_id
_entity_poly.type
_entity_poly.pdbx_seq_one_letter_code
_entity_poly.pdbx_strand_id
1 'polypeptide(L)'
;MTSTAKHPSYDQLKDLPAYAEQPVPIAFEDNNGHLNVRHYLGIGSEGLDESLVDLGIPVDWPIKAGHACFAAEHHVTYLRELRTGDRMSVRVRLLGRSERAAHALVYILDDTHQQLSAVFEEIFLHIDLSDRRTAPWPADVAAAIDARVTEHEGLPFEAVTSGSMALRCPSCTDPSPAETSLMRGRAVTDARSTGRSRTAASGPACVSDVWSVRE
;
A
#
# COMPACT_ATOMS: atom_id res chain seq x y z
N MET A 1 -16.27 9.30 17.86
CA MET A 1 -16.37 10.09 16.61
C MET A 1 -15.09 9.85 15.86
N THR A 2 -15.08 8.83 15.01
CA THR A 2 -13.95 8.50 14.13
C THR A 2 -13.84 9.65 13.14
N SER A 3 -12.71 10.36 13.15
CA SER A 3 -12.40 11.32 12.09
C SER A 3 -12.42 10.54 10.78
N THR A 4 -13.39 10.80 9.90
CA THR A 4 -13.37 10.25 8.54
C THR A 4 -12.22 10.97 7.84
N ALA A 5 -11.02 10.39 7.87
CA ALA A 5 -9.87 10.94 7.20
C ALA A 5 -10.22 11.18 5.72
N LYS A 6 -10.06 12.43 5.28
CA LYS A 6 -10.43 12.84 3.92
C LYS A 6 -9.23 12.59 3.02
N HIS A 7 -9.43 11.86 1.93
CA HIS A 7 -8.39 11.67 0.91
C HIS A 7 -7.80 13.03 0.44
N PRO A 8 -6.51 13.06 0.04
CA PRO A 8 -5.88 14.28 -0.44
C PRO A 8 -6.61 14.86 -1.66
N SER A 9 -6.57 16.18 -1.81
CA SER A 9 -7.16 16.86 -2.97
C SER A 9 -6.30 16.70 -4.23
N TYR A 10 -6.89 16.99 -5.39
CA TYR A 10 -6.14 17.07 -6.66
C TYR A 10 -4.94 18.02 -6.56
N ASP A 11 -5.13 19.20 -5.97
CA ASP A 11 -4.05 20.19 -5.81
C ASP A 11 -2.89 19.68 -4.96
N GLN A 12 -3.14 18.79 -3.99
CA GLN A 12 -2.08 18.17 -3.19
C GLN A 12 -1.34 17.08 -3.97
N LEU A 13 -2.01 16.42 -4.92
CA LEU A 13 -1.47 15.28 -5.65
C LEU A 13 -0.81 15.66 -6.98
N LYS A 14 -1.25 16.73 -7.64
CA LYS A 14 -0.87 17.06 -9.03
C LYS A 14 0.63 17.27 -9.23
N ASP A 15 1.34 17.67 -8.18
CA ASP A 15 2.78 17.95 -8.21
C ASP A 15 3.65 16.69 -8.02
N LEU A 16 3.05 15.56 -7.64
CA LEU A 16 3.73 14.27 -7.68
C LEU A 16 3.99 13.87 -9.15
N PRO A 17 5.04 13.06 -9.43
CA PRO A 17 5.28 12.54 -10.78
C PRO A 17 4.04 11.84 -11.35
N ALA A 18 3.71 12.18 -12.59
CA ALA A 18 2.57 11.63 -13.31
C ALA A 18 2.98 10.38 -14.09
N TYR A 19 2.16 9.33 -13.98
CA TYR A 19 2.33 8.05 -14.66
C TYR A 19 1.05 7.68 -15.41
N ALA A 20 1.14 6.76 -16.38
CA ALA A 20 0.03 6.27 -17.19
C ALA A 20 -0.86 7.40 -17.77
N GLU A 21 -0.25 8.54 -18.15
CA GLU A 21 -0.95 9.73 -18.62
C GLU A 21 -1.65 9.49 -19.97
N GLN A 22 -2.98 9.45 -19.98
CA GLN A 22 -3.74 9.15 -21.18
C GLN A 22 -5.17 9.69 -21.09
N PRO A 23 -5.88 9.87 -22.22
CA PRO A 23 -7.32 10.05 -22.16
C PRO A 23 -7.98 8.69 -21.86
N VAL A 24 -9.13 8.69 -21.19
CA VAL A 24 -9.92 7.46 -21.01
C VAL A 24 -10.28 6.88 -22.39
N PRO A 25 -9.83 5.65 -22.72
CA PRO A 25 -10.11 5.05 -24.02
C PRO A 25 -11.59 4.68 -24.19
N ILE A 26 -12.13 4.87 -25.39
CA ILE A 26 -13.52 4.49 -25.70
C ILE A 26 -13.80 2.99 -25.46
N ALA A 27 -12.79 2.13 -25.65
CA ALA A 27 -12.90 0.70 -25.41
C ALA A 27 -13.06 0.35 -23.92
N PHE A 28 -12.84 1.32 -23.02
CA PHE A 28 -12.94 1.15 -21.58
C PHE A 28 -14.28 1.63 -21.01
N GLU A 29 -15.13 2.22 -21.84
CA GLU A 29 -16.48 2.64 -21.47
C GLU A 29 -17.35 1.43 -21.11
N ASP A 30 -18.16 1.58 -20.06
CA ASP A 30 -19.19 0.63 -19.67
C ASP A 30 -20.57 1.02 -20.24
N ASN A 31 -21.59 0.20 -19.99
CA ASN A 31 -22.95 0.47 -20.46
C ASN A 31 -23.59 1.74 -19.85
N ASN A 32 -22.95 2.35 -18.84
CA ASN A 32 -23.42 3.56 -18.18
C ASN A 32 -22.76 4.83 -18.77
N GLY A 33 -21.81 4.68 -19.70
CA GLY A 33 -21.05 5.79 -20.26
C GLY A 33 -19.86 6.24 -19.41
N HIS A 34 -19.42 5.40 -18.45
CA HIS A 34 -18.31 5.69 -17.55
C HIS A 34 -17.15 4.71 -17.78
N LEU A 35 -15.96 5.06 -17.28
CA LEU A 35 -14.85 4.11 -17.22
C LEU A 35 -15.29 2.89 -16.40
N ASN A 36 -15.21 1.69 -17.01
CA ASN A 36 -15.56 0.46 -16.32
C ASN A 36 -14.61 0.21 -15.13
N VAL A 37 -15.16 -0.19 -13.99
CA VAL A 37 -14.42 -0.45 -12.75
C VAL A 37 -13.23 -1.42 -12.90
N ARG A 38 -13.31 -2.40 -13.83
CA ARG A 38 -12.22 -3.36 -14.10
C ARG A 38 -10.95 -2.68 -14.62
N HIS A 39 -11.11 -1.57 -15.34
CA HIS A 39 -10.02 -0.90 -16.02
C HIS A 39 -9.27 0.05 -15.10
N TYR A 40 -9.93 0.60 -14.07
CA TYR A 40 -9.24 1.40 -13.06
C TYR A 40 -8.09 0.62 -12.40
N LEU A 41 -8.29 -0.68 -12.09
CA LEU A 41 -7.23 -1.50 -11.50
C LEU A 41 -6.04 -1.65 -12.47
N GLY A 42 -6.30 -1.90 -13.75
CA GLY A 42 -5.25 -2.00 -14.76
C GLY A 42 -4.46 -0.70 -14.91
N ILE A 43 -5.15 0.44 -14.98
CA ILE A 43 -4.54 1.77 -15.09
C ILE A 43 -3.70 2.09 -13.84
N GLY A 44 -4.25 1.82 -12.65
CA GLY A 44 -3.52 2.02 -11.39
C GLY A 44 -2.26 1.14 -11.32
N SER A 45 -2.38 -0.14 -11.70
CA SER A 45 -1.25 -1.09 -11.74
C SER A 45 -0.16 -0.64 -12.73
N GLU A 46 -0.53 -0.20 -13.92
CA GLU A 46 0.42 0.32 -14.91
C GLU A 46 1.15 1.56 -14.39
N GLY A 47 0.42 2.50 -13.77
CA GLY A 47 1.04 3.68 -13.17
C GLY A 47 1.94 3.35 -11.97
N LEU A 48 1.62 2.31 -11.19
CA LEU A 48 2.53 1.80 -10.17
C LEU A 48 3.79 1.21 -10.81
N ASP A 49 3.67 0.31 -11.79
CA ASP A 49 4.80 -0.31 -12.48
C ASP A 49 5.74 0.73 -13.11
N GLU A 50 5.21 1.75 -13.77
CA GLU A 50 5.99 2.87 -14.32
C GLU A 50 6.78 3.61 -13.23
N SER A 51 6.18 3.82 -12.05
CA SER A 51 6.85 4.50 -10.94
C SER A 51 8.00 3.71 -10.32
N LEU A 52 8.00 2.38 -10.47
CA LEU A 52 9.02 1.49 -9.92
C LEU A 52 10.28 1.43 -10.79
N VAL A 53 10.21 1.87 -12.05
CA VAL A 53 11.36 1.90 -12.98
C VAL A 53 12.51 2.72 -12.39
N ASP A 54 12.21 3.89 -11.83
CA ASP A 54 13.20 4.77 -11.20
C ASP A 54 13.82 4.20 -9.91
N LEU A 55 13.21 3.14 -9.36
CA LEU A 55 13.70 2.43 -8.17
C LEU A 55 14.57 1.22 -8.53
N GLY A 56 14.87 1.01 -9.81
CA GLY A 56 15.65 -0.13 -10.29
C GLY A 56 14.81 -1.37 -10.58
N ILE A 57 13.49 -1.24 -10.70
CA ILE A 57 12.56 -2.32 -11.04
C ILE A 57 11.98 -2.04 -12.44
N PRO A 58 12.66 -2.41 -13.53
CA PRO A 58 12.15 -2.18 -14.87
C PRO A 58 10.97 -3.12 -15.21
N VAL A 59 10.15 -2.76 -16.18
CA VAL A 59 9.02 -3.61 -16.65
C VAL A 59 9.48 -5.01 -17.09
N ASP A 60 10.69 -5.13 -17.62
CA ASP A 60 11.27 -6.41 -18.06
C ASP A 60 12.17 -7.10 -17.01
N TRP A 61 12.07 -6.71 -15.73
CA TRP A 61 12.76 -7.34 -14.60
C TRP A 61 12.59 -8.87 -14.54
N PRO A 62 11.40 -9.43 -14.85
CA PRO A 62 11.21 -10.88 -14.90
C PRO A 62 12.13 -11.57 -15.90
N ILE A 63 12.35 -10.95 -17.05
CA ILE A 63 13.11 -11.54 -18.16
C ILE A 63 14.61 -11.28 -17.97
N LYS A 64 14.98 -10.06 -17.55
CA LYS A 64 16.39 -9.65 -17.43
C LYS A 64 17.08 -10.15 -16.17
N ALA A 65 16.37 -10.19 -15.05
CA ALA A 65 16.95 -10.44 -13.73
C ALA A 65 16.32 -11.64 -13.01
N GLY A 66 15.25 -12.24 -13.54
CA GLY A 66 14.57 -13.35 -12.89
C GLY A 66 13.82 -12.93 -11.61
N HIS A 67 13.41 -11.67 -11.52
CA HIS A 67 12.68 -11.12 -10.38
C HIS A 67 11.34 -10.51 -10.82
N ALA A 68 10.33 -10.52 -9.95
CA ALA A 68 9.05 -9.89 -10.23
C ALA A 68 8.47 -9.20 -8.98
N CYS A 69 7.55 -8.25 -9.20
CA CYS A 69 6.66 -7.75 -8.17
C CYS A 69 5.28 -8.36 -8.36
N PHE A 70 4.74 -9.03 -7.34
CA PHE A 70 3.37 -9.56 -7.35
C PHE A 70 2.51 -8.80 -6.34
N ALA A 71 1.36 -8.30 -6.78
CA ALA A 71 0.34 -7.79 -5.88
C ALA A 71 -0.16 -8.89 -4.95
N ALA A 72 -0.15 -8.63 -3.64
CA ALA A 72 -0.73 -9.53 -2.63
C ALA A 72 -2.14 -9.12 -2.25
N GLU A 73 -2.34 -7.83 -1.96
CA GLU A 73 -3.61 -7.29 -1.48
C GLU A 73 -3.85 -5.90 -2.07
N HIS A 74 -5.11 -5.61 -2.36
CA HIS A 74 -5.59 -4.31 -2.79
C HIS A 74 -6.79 -3.89 -1.95
N HIS A 75 -6.83 -2.62 -1.56
CA HIS A 75 -8.06 -1.95 -1.13
C HIS A 75 -8.36 -0.81 -2.10
N VAL A 76 -9.54 -0.84 -2.72
CA VAL A 76 -9.92 0.11 -3.78
C VAL A 76 -11.08 0.99 -3.35
N THR A 77 -10.94 2.29 -3.50
CA THR A 77 -11.99 3.28 -3.26
C THR A 77 -12.25 4.09 -4.52
N TYR A 78 -13.48 4.04 -5.02
CA TYR A 78 -13.96 4.85 -6.16
C TYR A 78 -14.67 6.10 -5.62
N LEU A 79 -14.17 7.29 -5.99
CA LEU A 79 -14.62 8.57 -5.43
C LEU A 79 -15.40 9.40 -6.45
N ARG A 80 -14.95 9.41 -7.71
CA ARG A 80 -15.56 10.15 -8.82
C ARG A 80 -15.42 9.37 -10.12
N GLU A 81 -16.43 9.48 -10.97
CA GLU A 81 -16.49 8.80 -12.26
C GLU A 81 -15.63 9.53 -13.30
N LEU A 82 -14.85 8.77 -14.08
CA LEU A 82 -14.20 9.20 -15.31
C LEU A 82 -15.04 8.80 -16.53
N ARG A 83 -14.99 9.61 -17.59
CA ARG A 83 -15.68 9.36 -18.87
C ARG A 83 -14.71 9.28 -20.03
N THR A 84 -15.13 8.63 -21.11
CA THR A 84 -14.38 8.58 -22.36
C THR A 84 -13.90 9.97 -22.77
N GLY A 85 -12.60 10.09 -23.04
CA GLY A 85 -11.96 11.34 -23.42
C GLY A 85 -11.45 12.20 -22.25
N ASP A 86 -11.87 11.96 -21.01
CA ASP A 86 -11.30 12.65 -19.85
C ASP A 86 -9.80 12.34 -19.75
N ARG A 87 -8.98 13.37 -19.51
CA ARG A 87 -7.56 13.23 -19.25
C ARG A 87 -7.39 12.69 -17.85
N MET A 88 -6.66 11.59 -17.73
CA MET A 88 -6.34 10.97 -16.45
C MET A 88 -4.86 10.71 -16.34
N SER A 89 -4.41 10.59 -15.11
CA SER A 89 -3.04 10.24 -14.77
C SER A 89 -2.99 9.58 -13.40
N VAL A 90 -1.91 8.84 -13.15
CA VAL A 90 -1.68 8.12 -11.90
C VAL A 90 -0.61 8.84 -11.09
N ARG A 91 -0.76 8.89 -9.77
CA ARG A 91 0.27 9.29 -8.81
C ARG A 91 0.52 8.16 -7.84
N VAL A 92 1.75 8.00 -7.40
CA VAL A 92 2.14 6.92 -6.48
C VAL A 92 2.79 7.50 -5.24
N ARG A 93 2.42 6.97 -4.08
CA ARG A 93 3.06 7.25 -2.79
C ARG A 93 3.41 5.94 -2.10
N LEU A 94 4.69 5.59 -2.07
CA LEU A 94 5.22 4.53 -1.21
C LEU A 94 5.14 4.95 0.27
N LEU A 95 4.66 4.04 1.10
CA LEU A 95 4.47 4.22 2.54
C LEU A 95 5.53 3.49 3.37
N GLY A 96 6.20 2.49 2.79
CA GLY A 96 7.22 1.72 3.46
C GLY A 96 7.51 0.39 2.75
N ARG A 97 8.50 -0.34 3.27
CA ARG A 97 8.77 -1.72 2.89
C ARG A 97 9.14 -2.58 4.09
N SER A 98 8.90 -3.88 3.97
CA SER A 98 9.52 -4.91 4.78
C SER A 98 10.79 -5.44 4.09
N GLU A 99 11.30 -6.57 4.55
CA GLU A 99 12.37 -7.31 3.87
C GLU A 99 11.97 -7.68 2.42
N ARG A 100 10.69 -8.01 2.18
CA ARG A 100 10.21 -8.65 0.94
C ARG A 100 8.91 -8.11 0.37
N ALA A 101 8.34 -7.08 0.99
CA ALA A 101 7.08 -6.47 0.58
C ALA A 101 7.18 -4.94 0.63
N ALA A 102 6.35 -4.25 -0.13
CA ALA A 102 6.22 -2.79 -0.08
C ALA A 102 4.74 -2.40 -0.03
N HIS A 103 4.47 -1.23 0.55
CA HIS A 103 3.13 -0.68 0.73
C HIS A 103 3.02 0.64 -0.03
N ALA A 104 2.03 0.76 -0.90
CA ALA A 104 1.81 1.95 -1.70
C ALA A 104 0.36 2.44 -1.66
N LEU A 105 0.20 3.74 -1.83
CA LEU A 105 -1.05 4.36 -2.27
C LEU A 105 -0.88 4.79 -3.73
N VAL A 106 -1.85 4.44 -4.57
CA VAL A 106 -1.94 4.80 -5.98
C VAL A 106 -3.21 5.62 -6.17
N TYR A 107 -3.05 6.82 -6.73
CA TYR A 107 -4.13 7.77 -6.93
C TYR A 107 -4.40 7.93 -8.42
N ILE A 108 -5.64 7.72 -8.85
CA ILE A 108 -6.07 8.01 -10.22
C ILE A 108 -6.72 9.40 -10.21
N LEU A 109 -6.09 10.34 -10.90
CA LEU A 109 -6.57 11.71 -11.04
C LEU A 109 -7.37 11.84 -12.33
N ASP A 110 -8.45 12.61 -12.25
CA ASP A 110 -9.15 13.21 -13.38
C ASP A 110 -8.57 14.61 -13.58
N ASP A 111 -7.66 14.73 -14.54
CA ASP A 111 -6.97 15.98 -14.87
C ASP A 111 -7.85 16.94 -15.66
N THR A 112 -8.91 16.45 -16.33
CA THR A 112 -9.90 17.30 -17.02
C THR A 112 -10.67 18.14 -16.01
N HIS A 113 -11.18 17.50 -14.95
CA HIS A 113 -12.02 18.15 -13.94
C HIS A 113 -11.27 18.48 -12.64
N GLN A 114 -9.96 18.22 -12.59
CA GLN A 114 -9.07 18.50 -11.46
C GLN A 114 -9.57 17.89 -10.15
N GLN A 115 -9.85 16.59 -10.19
CA GLN A 115 -10.39 15.84 -9.04
C GLN A 115 -9.70 14.49 -8.87
N LEU A 116 -9.72 13.98 -7.64
CA LEU A 116 -9.29 12.60 -7.36
C LEU A 116 -10.43 11.65 -7.70
N SER A 117 -10.18 10.71 -8.62
CA SER A 117 -11.18 9.77 -9.13
C SER A 117 -11.20 8.47 -8.34
N ALA A 118 -10.04 7.86 -8.08
CA ALA A 118 -9.95 6.63 -7.31
C ALA A 118 -8.64 6.54 -6.51
N VAL A 119 -8.66 5.72 -5.44
CA VAL A 119 -7.49 5.39 -4.62
C VAL A 119 -7.37 3.88 -4.51
N PHE A 120 -6.16 3.38 -4.74
CA PHE A 120 -5.78 2.00 -4.51
C PHE A 120 -4.72 2.03 -3.41
N GLU A 121 -4.94 1.28 -2.36
CA GLU A 121 -3.90 0.92 -1.41
C GLU A 121 -3.45 -0.49 -1.76
N GLU A 122 -2.15 -0.74 -1.83
CA GLU A 122 -1.60 -1.99 -2.33
C GLU A 122 -0.42 -2.46 -1.48
N ILE A 123 -0.42 -3.75 -1.16
CA ILE A 123 0.77 -4.48 -0.71
C ILE A 123 1.24 -5.35 -1.86
N PHE A 124 2.49 -5.16 -2.30
CA PHE A 124 3.13 -5.99 -3.31
C PHE A 124 4.42 -6.62 -2.80
N LEU A 125 4.77 -7.77 -3.36
CA LEU A 125 5.82 -8.67 -2.91
C LEU A 125 6.93 -8.78 -3.95
N HIS A 126 8.18 -8.80 -3.50
CA HIS A 126 9.30 -9.22 -4.34
C HIS A 126 9.31 -10.75 -4.46
N ILE A 127 9.38 -11.24 -5.68
CA ILE A 127 9.43 -12.66 -6.03
C ILE A 127 10.72 -12.98 -6.75
N ASP A 128 11.44 -14.01 -6.29
CA ASP A 128 12.48 -14.68 -7.08
C ASP A 128 11.80 -15.71 -7.99
N LEU A 129 11.98 -15.59 -9.29
CA LEU A 129 11.31 -16.45 -10.27
C LEU A 129 11.97 -17.82 -10.44
N SER A 130 13.17 -18.03 -9.88
CA SER A 130 13.85 -19.33 -9.94
C SER A 130 13.10 -20.41 -9.15
N ASP A 131 12.52 -20.05 -7.99
CA ASP A 131 11.69 -20.91 -7.16
C ASP A 131 10.26 -20.39 -6.95
N ARG A 132 9.96 -19.19 -7.47
CA ARG A 132 8.67 -18.48 -7.41
C ARG A 132 8.22 -18.17 -5.98
N ARG A 133 9.16 -17.87 -5.09
CA ARG A 133 8.89 -17.50 -3.70
C ARG A 133 9.21 -16.05 -3.41
N THR A 134 8.66 -15.55 -2.30
CA THR A 134 9.03 -14.22 -1.80
C THR A 134 10.50 -14.18 -1.41
N ALA A 135 11.19 -13.10 -1.77
CA ALA A 135 12.62 -12.93 -1.53
C ALA A 135 12.91 -11.54 -0.96
N PRO A 136 14.06 -11.35 -0.28
CA PRO A 136 14.51 -10.03 0.11
C PRO A 136 14.79 -9.14 -1.10
N TRP A 137 14.39 -7.87 -1.02
CA TRP A 137 14.72 -6.87 -2.04
C TRP A 137 16.24 -6.83 -2.30
N PRO A 138 16.70 -6.75 -3.56
CA PRO A 138 18.10 -6.45 -3.87
C PRO A 138 18.54 -5.16 -3.17
N ALA A 139 19.79 -5.11 -2.70
CA ALA A 139 20.23 -4.06 -1.79
C ALA A 139 20.13 -2.64 -2.36
N ASP A 140 20.36 -2.50 -3.67
CA ASP A 140 20.20 -1.26 -4.43
C ASP A 140 18.73 -0.84 -4.54
N VAL A 141 17.84 -1.80 -4.89
CA VAL A 141 16.38 -1.58 -4.95
C VAL A 141 15.82 -1.21 -3.58
N ALA A 142 16.25 -1.92 -2.52
CA ALA A 142 15.85 -1.66 -1.14
C ALA A 142 16.21 -0.23 -0.71
N ALA A 143 17.43 0.23 -1.03
CA ALA A 143 17.89 1.58 -0.73
C ALA A 143 17.12 2.63 -1.53
N ALA A 144 16.79 2.37 -2.79
CA ALA A 144 15.98 3.27 -3.62
C ALA A 144 14.55 3.41 -3.09
N ILE A 145 13.93 2.31 -2.67
CA ILE A 145 12.60 2.31 -2.02
C ILE A 145 12.65 3.14 -0.73
N ASP A 146 13.65 2.93 0.13
CA ASP A 146 13.77 3.68 1.40
C ASP A 146 13.93 5.19 1.17
N ALA A 147 14.71 5.58 0.16
CA ALA A 147 14.86 6.98 -0.22
C ALA A 147 13.54 7.59 -0.68
N ARG A 148 12.79 6.88 -1.53
CA ARG A 148 11.47 7.33 -2.01
C ARG A 148 10.42 7.36 -0.89
N VAL A 149 10.45 6.41 0.03
CA VAL A 149 9.59 6.45 1.23
C VAL A 149 9.90 7.69 2.07
N THR A 150 11.17 7.99 2.31
CA THR A 150 11.59 9.19 3.05
C THR A 150 11.12 10.48 2.35
N GLU A 151 11.23 10.55 1.02
CA GLU A 151 10.71 11.64 0.22
C GLU A 151 9.18 11.80 0.40
N HIS A 152 8.44 10.68 0.33
CA HIS A 152 7.00 10.65 0.47
C HIS A 152 6.49 10.92 1.89
N GLU A 153 7.26 10.59 2.93
CA GLU A 153 6.98 11.00 4.31
C GLU A 153 7.01 12.52 4.47
N GLY A 154 7.83 13.21 3.67
CA GLY A 154 7.95 14.67 3.66
C GLY A 154 6.81 15.42 2.96
N LEU A 155 5.86 14.72 2.33
CA LEU A 155 4.73 15.36 1.65
C LEU A 155 3.80 16.10 2.64
N PRO A 156 3.26 17.27 2.29
CA PRO A 156 2.52 18.15 3.21
C PRO A 156 1.08 17.68 3.49
N PHE A 157 0.76 16.42 3.19
CA PHE A 157 -0.57 15.83 3.35
C PHE A 157 -0.48 14.40 3.88
N GLU A 158 -1.50 14.01 4.63
CA GLU A 158 -1.57 12.69 5.27
C GLU A 158 -1.73 11.56 4.25
N ALA A 159 -1.08 10.43 4.51
CA ALA A 159 -1.33 9.19 3.79
C ALA A 159 -2.59 8.53 4.35
N VAL A 160 -3.71 8.69 3.66
CA VAL A 160 -4.99 8.09 4.08
C VAL A 160 -5.06 6.63 3.61
N THR A 161 -4.78 5.70 4.51
CA THR A 161 -4.92 4.25 4.32
C THR A 161 -6.30 3.75 4.75
N SER A 162 -6.72 2.60 4.24
CA SER A 162 -7.95 1.89 4.64
C SER A 162 -7.93 1.42 6.10
N GLY A 163 -6.74 1.16 6.64
CA GLY A 163 -6.55 0.53 7.95
C GLY A 163 -6.77 -0.98 7.97
N SER A 164 -7.09 -1.60 6.83
CA SER A 164 -7.21 -3.07 6.70
C SER A 164 -5.92 -3.77 6.28
N MET A 165 -4.90 -3.01 5.88
CA MET A 165 -3.63 -3.54 5.38
C MET A 165 -2.45 -2.93 6.14
N ALA A 166 -1.43 -3.75 6.38
CA ALA A 166 -0.19 -3.31 7.02
C ALA A 166 0.97 -4.22 6.63
N LEU A 167 2.16 -3.64 6.52
CA LEU A 167 3.39 -4.42 6.42
C LEU A 167 3.65 -5.15 7.75
N ARG A 168 4.07 -6.40 7.67
CA ARG A 168 4.52 -7.14 8.85
C ARG A 168 5.82 -6.52 9.38
N CYS A 169 5.86 -6.22 10.68
CA CYS A 169 7.07 -5.75 11.35
C CYS A 169 7.96 -6.95 11.70
N PRO A 170 9.28 -6.96 11.35
CA PRO A 170 10.19 -8.04 11.70
C PRO A 170 10.36 -8.27 13.22
N SER A 171 10.15 -7.22 14.03
CA SER A 171 10.26 -7.30 15.49
C SER A 171 9.03 -7.92 16.19
N CYS A 172 7.95 -8.12 15.45
CA CYS A 172 6.80 -8.90 15.90
C CYS A 172 7.01 -10.35 15.48
N THR A 173 7.94 -11.04 16.13
CA THR A 173 7.91 -12.50 16.10
C THR A 173 6.66 -12.92 16.86
N ASP A 174 5.79 -13.73 16.25
CA ASP A 174 4.73 -14.41 16.99
C ASP A 174 5.39 -15.14 18.18
N PRO A 175 4.83 -15.06 19.40
CA PRO A 175 5.37 -15.81 20.52
C PRO A 175 5.43 -17.28 20.14
N SER A 176 6.55 -17.94 20.45
CA SER A 176 6.73 -19.35 20.17
C SER A 176 5.52 -20.16 20.69
N PRO A 177 5.14 -21.29 20.06
CA PRO A 177 4.11 -22.18 20.61
C PRO A 177 4.35 -22.55 22.08
N ALA A 178 5.62 -22.56 22.50
CA ALA A 178 6.03 -22.77 23.89
C ALA A 178 5.64 -21.61 24.83
N GLU A 179 5.74 -20.36 24.36
CA GLU A 179 5.39 -19.15 25.13
C GLU A 179 3.87 -18.93 25.19
N THR A 180 3.16 -19.33 24.14
CA THR A 180 1.68 -19.35 24.09
C THR A 180 1.08 -20.32 25.12
N SER A 181 1.77 -21.43 25.40
CA SER A 181 1.40 -22.40 26.43
C SER A 181 1.65 -21.88 27.85
N LEU A 182 2.73 -21.12 28.06
CA LEU A 182 3.08 -20.54 29.36
C LEU A 182 2.13 -19.39 29.77
N MET A 183 1.66 -18.60 28.80
CA MET A 183 0.67 -17.52 29.03
C MET A 183 -0.73 -18.05 29.38
N ARG A 184 -1.12 -19.24 28.91
CA ARG A 184 -2.40 -19.88 29.28
C ARG A 184 -2.38 -20.56 30.65
N GLY A 185 -1.20 -20.74 31.25
CA GLY A 185 -1.03 -21.46 32.53
C GLY A 185 -1.02 -20.60 33.79
N ARG A 186 -1.11 -19.26 33.70
CA ARG A 186 -0.81 -18.37 34.85
C ARG A 186 -1.97 -17.54 35.39
N ALA A 187 -3.20 -17.81 34.99
CA ALA A 187 -4.37 -17.04 35.45
C ALA A 187 -5.38 -17.89 36.23
N VAL A 188 -4.99 -18.44 37.39
CA VAL A 188 -5.88 -18.59 38.56
C VAL A 188 -5.01 -18.62 39.82
N THR A 189 -4.93 -17.50 40.55
CA THR A 189 -5.19 -17.44 42.00
C THR A 189 -5.09 -16.01 42.53
N ASP A 190 -6.23 -15.60 43.07
CA ASP A 190 -6.50 -14.73 44.22
C ASP A 190 -6.24 -13.22 44.18
N ALA A 191 -7.22 -12.54 44.77
CA ALA A 191 -7.44 -11.13 44.86
C ALA A 191 -6.66 -10.47 46.01
N ARG A 192 -6.27 -9.21 45.83
CA ARG A 192 -6.68 -8.06 46.67
C ARG A 192 -5.79 -6.83 46.45
N SER A 193 -6.47 -5.73 46.15
CA SER A 193 -6.32 -4.39 46.73
C SER A 193 -5.12 -3.49 46.39
N THR A 194 -5.49 -2.20 46.24
CA THR A 194 -4.74 -0.95 46.42
C THR A 194 -3.83 -0.42 45.30
N GLY A 195 -4.42 0.50 44.52
CA GLY A 195 -3.94 1.86 44.26
C GLY A 195 -2.46 2.14 44.01
N ARG A 196 -2.12 2.48 42.76
CA ARG A 196 -1.19 3.59 42.46
C ARG A 196 -1.30 4.07 41.02
N SER A 197 -1.36 5.39 40.87
CA SER A 197 -1.21 6.13 39.61
C SER A 197 0.13 5.86 38.93
N ARG A 198 0.13 5.67 37.60
CA ARG A 198 1.30 5.92 36.74
C ARG A 198 0.87 6.58 35.44
N THR A 199 1.53 7.69 35.15
CA THR A 199 1.58 8.39 33.87
C THR A 199 2.60 7.75 32.91
N ALA A 200 2.40 8.04 31.62
CA ALA A 200 3.31 7.93 30.47
C ALA A 200 3.48 6.55 29.80
N ALA A 201 2.93 6.43 28.58
CA ALA A 201 3.66 6.56 27.31
C ALA A 201 2.82 5.91 26.19
N SER A 202 2.16 6.73 25.37
CA SER A 202 1.44 6.27 24.18
C SER A 202 2.40 6.16 23.00
N GLY A 203 2.95 4.97 22.78
CA GLY A 203 3.46 4.54 21.47
C GLY A 203 2.33 3.94 20.64
N PRO A 204 2.43 3.88 19.31
CA PRO A 204 1.37 3.33 18.47
C PRO A 204 1.22 1.85 18.79
N ALA A 205 -0.02 1.46 19.12
CA ALA A 205 -0.36 0.08 19.40
C ALA A 205 -0.28 -0.73 18.10
N CYS A 206 0.56 -1.76 18.11
CA CYS A 206 0.58 -2.80 17.11
C CYS A 206 -0.75 -3.56 17.19
N VAL A 207 -1.60 -3.43 16.17
CA VAL A 207 -2.79 -4.27 16.04
C VAL A 207 -2.31 -5.61 15.48
N SER A 208 -2.18 -6.60 16.36
CA SER A 208 -2.02 -8.01 15.99
C SER A 208 -3.39 -8.61 15.65
N ASP A 209 -3.34 -9.62 14.76
CA ASP A 209 -4.44 -10.48 14.27
C ASP A 209 -5.30 -9.81 13.17
N VAL A 210 -5.36 -10.29 11.92
CA VAL A 210 -5.73 -11.64 11.45
C VAL A 210 -5.28 -11.79 9.98
N TRP A 211 -4.98 -13.03 9.57
CA TRP A 211 -4.82 -13.60 8.21
C TRP A 211 -3.42 -14.13 7.87
N SER A 212 -3.35 -15.47 7.90
CA SER A 212 -2.30 -16.27 7.30
C SER A 212 -2.69 -16.55 5.86
N VAL A 213 -2.00 -15.92 4.89
CA VAL A 213 -1.88 -16.53 3.56
C VAL A 213 -0.97 -17.74 3.78
N ARG A 214 -1.52 -18.95 3.58
CA ARG A 214 -0.76 -20.19 3.72
C ARG A 214 0.21 -20.31 2.56
N GLU A 215 1.47 -20.58 2.90
CA GLU A 215 2.56 -21.02 2.01
C GLU A 215 2.25 -22.37 1.34
#